data_AF-A0A0J1F6H4-F1
#
_entry.id   AF-A0A0J1F6H4-F1
#
_cell.length_a   1.000
_cell.length_b   1.000
_cell.length_c   1.000
_cell.angle_alpha   90.00
_cell.angle_beta   90.00
_cell.angle_gamma   90.00
#
_symmetry.space_group_name_H-M   'P 1'
#
loop_
_entity.id
_entity.type
_entity.pdbx_description
1 polymer ?
#
loop_
_entity_poly.entity_id
_entity_poly.type
_entity_poly.pdbx_seq_one_letter_code
_entity_poly.pdbx_strand_id
1 'polypeptide(L)'
;MRNVLAANLQSQLAAVGIKIKLNAAPFPKYLEVKGKGNADLFFGNWIQDYPDPDDFLNILFNSNQIPSNNNVCYSNPAVDKQLNSLASETDLQKAIPGYQAVQKQILSDAAITPLYYPKGYYLVQPWVHNAELNPAYPYFYYLTMWIDKGAEKAATK
;
A
#
# COMPACT_ATOMS: atom_id res chain seq x y z
N MET A 1 -8.89 6.45 12.44
CA MET A 1 -7.47 6.01 12.47
C MET A 1 -6.52 7.07 11.90
N ARG A 2 -6.67 7.55 10.65
CA ARG A 2 -5.78 8.57 10.06
C ARG A 2 -5.66 9.86 10.89
N ASN A 3 -6.75 10.36 11.47
CA ASN A 3 -6.71 11.58 12.28
C ASN A 3 -5.86 11.44 13.56
N VAL A 4 -5.93 10.27 14.22
CA VAL A 4 -5.11 9.97 15.41
C VAL A 4 -3.64 9.86 15.03
N LEU A 5 -3.35 9.15 13.93
CA LEU A 5 -1.99 9.04 13.40
C LEU A 5 -1.40 10.41 13.02
N ALA A 6 -2.20 11.26 12.36
CA ALA A 6 -1.80 12.62 11.99
C ALA A 6 -1.47 13.49 13.21
N ALA A 7 -2.31 13.44 14.26
CA ALA A 7 -2.07 14.17 15.50
C ALA A 7 -0.81 13.66 16.23
N ASN A 8 -0.61 12.35 16.30
CA ASN A 8 0.59 11.76 16.89
C ASN A 8 1.86 12.18 16.12
N LEU A 9 1.83 12.11 14.78
CA LEU A 9 2.95 12.53 13.94
C LEU A 9 3.25 14.03 14.12
N GLN A 10 2.21 14.87 14.17
CA GLN A 10 2.38 16.31 14.45
C GLN A 10 3.10 16.55 15.79
N SER A 11 2.71 15.82 16.84
CA SER A 11 3.37 15.93 18.15
C SER A 11 4.82 15.46 18.12
N GLN A 12 5.11 14.34 17.43
CA GLN A 12 6.46 13.79 17.34
C GLN A 12 7.39 14.70 16.55
N LEU A 13 6.92 15.26 15.42
CA LEU A 13 7.68 16.22 14.63
C LEU A 13 7.91 17.52 15.41
N ALA A 14 6.91 18.01 16.15
CA ALA A 14 7.07 19.19 16.98
C ALA A 14 8.15 19.02 18.06
N ALA A 15 8.28 17.81 18.64
CA ALA A 15 9.29 17.50 19.65
C ALA A 15 10.73 17.59 19.12
N VAL A 16 10.92 17.46 17.80
CA VAL A 16 12.22 17.64 17.12
C VAL A 16 12.31 18.99 16.38
N GLY A 17 11.40 19.93 16.66
CA GLY A 17 11.42 21.28 16.12
C GLY A 17 10.75 21.46 14.75
N ILE A 18 10.12 20.42 14.20
CA ILE A 18 9.42 20.47 12.91
C ILE A 18 7.93 20.75 13.15
N LYS A 19 7.47 21.92 12.72
CA LYS A 19 6.05 22.32 12.87
C LYS A 19 5.29 22.01 11.59
N ILE A 20 4.27 21.16 11.69
CA ILE A 20 3.36 20.84 10.59
C ILE A 20 1.94 21.33 10.86
N LYS A 21 1.22 21.70 9.80
CA LYS A 21 -0.20 22.03 9.84
C LYS A 21 -1.02 20.89 9.24
N LEU A 22 -1.96 20.34 10.00
CA LEU A 22 -2.87 19.32 9.50
C LEU A 22 -3.94 19.96 8.61
N ASN A 23 -4.02 19.51 7.36
CA ASN A 23 -5.03 19.95 6.41
C ASN A 23 -5.98 18.79 6.09
N ALA A 24 -7.16 18.78 6.72
CA ALA A 24 -8.20 17.81 6.40
C ALA A 24 -8.91 18.21 5.10
N ALA A 25 -9.10 17.26 4.19
CA ALA A 25 -9.82 17.47 2.94
C ALA A 25 -10.73 16.26 2.64
N PRO A 26 -11.87 16.46 1.97
CA PRO A 26 -12.65 15.35 1.41
C PRO A 26 -11.77 14.49 0.49
N PHE A 27 -12.03 13.18 0.44
CA PHE A 27 -11.17 12.22 -0.28
C PHE A 27 -10.88 12.59 -1.75
N PRO A 28 -11.85 13.06 -2.56
CA PRO A 28 -11.54 13.49 -3.93
C PRO A 28 -10.53 14.64 -3.99
N LYS A 29 -10.65 15.63 -3.08
CA LYS A 29 -9.71 16.74 -2.99
C LYS A 29 -8.34 16.29 -2.49
N TYR A 30 -8.33 15.33 -1.56
CA TYR A 30 -7.09 14.70 -1.09
C TYR A 30 -6.31 14.02 -2.22
N LEU A 31 -7.00 13.24 -3.07
CA LEU A 31 -6.40 12.61 -4.24
C LEU A 31 -5.87 13.64 -5.24
N GLU A 32 -6.61 14.72 -5.48
CA GLU A 32 -6.17 15.81 -6.36
C GLU A 32 -4.90 16.49 -5.85
N VAL A 33 -4.83 16.82 -4.54
CA VAL A 33 -3.65 17.46 -3.93
C VAL A 33 -2.45 16.53 -3.97
N LYS A 34 -2.65 15.24 -3.65
CA LYS A 34 -1.64 14.19 -3.70
C LYS A 34 -1.10 14.00 -5.12
N GLY A 35 -1.97 13.82 -6.11
CA GLY A 35 -1.59 13.58 -7.51
C GLY A 35 -0.94 14.77 -8.20
N LYS A 36 -1.18 16.00 -7.73
CA LYS A 36 -0.52 17.20 -8.25
C LYS A 36 0.86 17.48 -7.64
N GLY A 37 1.31 16.67 -6.66
CA GLY A 37 2.56 16.93 -5.93
C GLY A 37 2.50 18.20 -5.06
N ASN A 38 1.30 18.66 -4.69
CA ASN A 38 1.09 19.92 -3.97
C ASN A 38 1.04 19.75 -2.44
N ALA A 39 1.45 18.61 -1.91
CA ALA A 39 1.51 18.34 -0.48
C ALA A 39 2.96 18.14 -0.03
N ASP A 40 3.36 18.85 1.03
CA ASP A 40 4.67 18.64 1.67
C ASP A 40 4.76 17.24 2.29
N LEU A 41 3.66 16.77 2.89
CA LEU A 41 3.49 15.46 3.51
C LEU A 41 2.06 14.97 3.30
N PHE A 42 1.92 13.68 2.96
CA PHE A 42 0.62 13.03 2.87
C PHE A 42 0.72 11.56 3.29
N PHE A 43 -0.40 10.99 3.72
CA PHE A 43 -0.50 9.56 3.99
C PHE A 43 -0.81 8.78 2.70
N GLY A 44 0.15 7.97 2.26
CA GLY A 44 -0.05 6.98 1.19
C GLY A 44 -0.48 5.62 1.72
N ASN A 45 -1.11 4.83 0.86
CA ASN A 45 -1.20 3.38 0.99
C ASN A 45 -1.15 2.76 -0.41
N TRP A 46 -0.79 1.48 -0.45
CA TRP A 46 -0.83 0.64 -1.63
C TRP A 46 -1.24 -0.76 -1.21
N ILE A 47 -2.02 -1.44 -2.06
CA ILE A 47 -2.33 -2.86 -1.96
C ILE A 47 -1.96 -3.41 -3.33
N GLN A 48 -1.34 -4.58 -3.37
CA GLN A 48 -0.88 -5.15 -4.62
C GLN A 48 -2.02 -5.37 -5.62
N ASP A 49 -1.81 -4.99 -6.88
CA ASP A 49 -2.74 -5.35 -7.97
C ASP A 49 -2.41 -6.76 -8.50
N TYR A 50 -1.13 -7.15 -8.47
CA TYR A 50 -0.61 -8.48 -8.78
C TYR A 50 0.57 -8.83 -7.85
N PRO A 51 0.83 -10.12 -7.55
CA PRO A 51 1.80 -10.53 -6.53
C PRO A 51 3.26 -10.48 -7.03
N ASP A 52 3.73 -9.29 -7.41
CA ASP A 52 5.10 -9.04 -7.91
C ASP A 52 5.72 -7.78 -7.27
N PRO A 53 7.02 -7.77 -6.92
CA PRO A 53 7.70 -6.57 -6.42
C PRO A 53 7.62 -5.36 -7.37
N ASP A 54 7.52 -5.57 -8.68
CA ASP A 54 7.34 -4.52 -9.69
C ASP A 54 6.11 -3.65 -9.40
N ASP A 55 4.99 -4.27 -8.99
CA ASP A 55 3.73 -3.59 -8.68
C ASP A 55 3.89 -2.56 -7.54
N PHE A 56 4.85 -2.78 -6.65
CA PHE A 56 5.19 -1.83 -5.61
C PHE A 56 6.28 -0.86 -6.06
N LEU A 57 7.40 -1.40 -6.56
CA LEU A 57 8.61 -0.60 -6.71
C LEU A 57 8.60 0.24 -7.99
N ASN A 58 8.22 -0.36 -9.11
CA ASN A 58 8.20 0.33 -10.39
C ASN A 58 7.02 1.30 -10.49
N ILE A 59 5.83 0.85 -10.08
CA ILE A 59 4.61 1.66 -10.13
C ILE A 59 4.68 2.89 -9.20
N LEU A 60 5.28 2.76 -8.01
CA LEU A 60 5.30 3.85 -7.03
C LEU A 60 6.53 4.75 -7.09
N PHE A 61 7.66 4.29 -7.63
CA PHE A 61 8.93 5.01 -7.53
C PHE A 61 9.69 5.23 -8.84
N ASN A 62 9.24 4.66 -9.96
CA ASN A 62 9.81 5.03 -11.25
C ASN A 62 9.39 6.46 -11.61
N SER A 63 10.31 7.28 -12.10
CA SER A 63 10.02 8.67 -12.45
C SER A 63 9.01 8.80 -13.60
N ASN A 64 8.92 7.81 -14.50
CA ASN A 64 7.92 7.77 -15.57
C ASN A 64 6.48 7.61 -15.05
N GLN A 65 6.31 7.27 -13.77
CA GLN A 65 4.99 7.17 -13.12
C GLN A 65 4.53 8.51 -12.52
N ILE A 66 5.30 9.60 -12.68
CA ILE A 66 4.90 10.95 -12.28
C ILE A 66 4.07 11.59 -13.41
N PRO A 67 2.93 12.25 -13.13
CA PRO A 67 2.30 12.49 -11.82
C PRO A 67 1.23 11.44 -11.46
N SER A 68 1.24 10.27 -12.10
CA SER A 68 0.24 9.22 -11.93
C SER A 68 0.39 8.48 -10.59
N ASN A 69 1.09 7.34 -10.58
CA ASN A 69 1.19 6.48 -9.40
C ASN A 69 2.32 6.90 -8.45
N ASN A 70 3.40 7.49 -8.98
CA ASN A 70 4.47 8.06 -8.19
C ASN A 70 4.07 9.45 -7.67
N ASN A 71 3.26 9.42 -6.61
CA ASN A 71 2.71 10.61 -5.97
C ASN A 71 3.69 11.30 -5.02
N VAL A 72 4.83 10.66 -4.72
CA VAL A 72 5.91 11.27 -3.90
C VAL A 72 6.90 12.06 -4.76
N CYS A 73 6.68 12.10 -6.08
CA CYS A 73 7.53 12.77 -7.06
C CYS A 73 9.00 12.35 -6.98
N TYR A 74 9.26 11.12 -6.56
CA TYR A 74 10.61 10.58 -6.44
C TYR A 74 11.20 10.34 -7.84
N SER A 75 12.41 10.83 -8.09
CA SER A 75 13.07 10.70 -9.38
C SER A 75 14.56 10.45 -9.16
N ASN A 76 15.01 9.25 -9.53
CA ASN A 76 16.41 8.85 -9.46
C ASN A 76 16.74 8.00 -10.69
N PRO A 77 17.53 8.53 -11.66
CA PRO A 77 17.82 7.81 -12.91
C PRO A 77 18.48 6.45 -12.73
N ALA A 78 19.24 6.25 -11.63
CA ALA A 78 19.85 4.96 -11.33
C ALA A 78 18.79 3.94 -10.90
N VAL A 79 17.83 4.35 -10.09
CA VAL A 79 16.68 3.52 -9.68
C VAL A 79 15.79 3.22 -10.88
N ASP A 80 15.46 4.21 -11.71
CA ASP A 80 14.64 4.02 -12.91
C ASP A 80 15.27 2.97 -13.85
N LYS A 81 16.58 3.10 -14.10
CA LYS A 81 17.32 2.14 -14.93
C LYS A 81 17.26 0.72 -14.36
N GLN A 82 17.43 0.56 -13.05
CA GLN A 82 17.37 -0.74 -12.40
C GLN A 82 15.97 -1.33 -12.45
N LEU A 83 14.93 -0.55 -12.12
CA LEU A 83 13.54 -0.99 -12.17
C LEU A 83 13.14 -1.42 -13.58
N ASN A 84 13.46 -0.63 -14.60
CA ASN A 84 13.16 -0.97 -15.99
C ASN A 84 13.86 -2.27 -16.44
N SER A 85 15.09 -2.51 -15.96
CA SER A 85 15.82 -3.75 -16.25
C SER A 85 15.19 -4.95 -15.55
N LEU A 86 14.78 -4.80 -14.28
CA LEU A 86 14.18 -5.88 -13.49
C LEU A 86 12.78 -6.26 -14.01
N ALA A 87 12.00 -5.28 -14.45
CA ALA A 87 10.69 -5.50 -15.07
C ALA A 87 10.77 -6.31 -16.38
N SER A 88 11.95 -6.39 -16.99
CA SER A 88 12.19 -7.19 -18.21
C SER A 88 12.74 -8.59 -17.92
N GLU A 89 13.11 -8.91 -16.67
CA GLU A 89 13.57 -10.24 -16.26
C GLU A 89 12.35 -11.16 -16.03
N THR A 90 12.31 -12.30 -16.72
CA THR A 90 11.18 -13.23 -16.66
C THR A 90 11.33 -14.25 -15.54
N ASP A 91 12.54 -14.46 -15.04
CA ASP A 91 12.80 -15.27 -13.86
C ASP A 91 12.79 -14.41 -12.59
N LEU A 92 11.63 -14.39 -11.92
CA LEU A 92 11.45 -13.62 -10.69
C LEU A 92 12.51 -13.92 -9.63
N GLN A 93 12.99 -15.17 -9.52
CA GLN A 93 14.00 -15.52 -8.52
C GLN A 93 15.34 -14.84 -8.78
N LYS A 94 15.69 -14.60 -10.05
CA LYS A 94 16.87 -13.81 -10.43
C LYS A 94 16.67 -12.32 -10.21
N ALA A 95 15.45 -11.82 -10.34
CA ALA A 95 15.14 -10.40 -10.14
C ALA A 95 15.10 -9.99 -8.65
N ILE A 96 14.73 -10.90 -7.73
CA ILE A 96 14.54 -10.61 -6.30
C ILE A 96 15.73 -9.86 -5.66
N PRO A 97 17.00 -10.29 -5.80
CA PRO A 97 18.12 -9.57 -5.21
C PRO A 97 18.25 -8.12 -5.71
N GLY A 98 17.91 -7.90 -6.99
CA GLY A 98 17.89 -6.56 -7.59
C GLY A 98 16.79 -5.69 -7.00
N TYR A 99 15.57 -6.22 -6.87
CA TYR A 99 14.46 -5.50 -6.23
C TYR A 99 14.77 -5.15 -4.76
N GLN A 100 15.42 -6.05 -4.02
CA GLN A 100 15.87 -5.77 -2.65
C GLN A 100 16.91 -4.63 -2.59
N ALA A 101 17.83 -4.57 -3.57
CA ALA A 101 18.80 -3.49 -3.66
C ALA A 101 18.12 -2.14 -3.97
N VAL A 102 17.18 -2.12 -4.93
CA VAL A 102 16.41 -0.92 -5.26
C VAL A 102 15.56 -0.45 -4.08
N GLN A 103 14.89 -1.37 -3.38
CA GLN A 103 14.13 -1.04 -2.18
C GLN A 103 15.00 -0.38 -1.11
N LYS A 104 16.23 -0.89 -0.90
CA LYS A 104 17.18 -0.27 0.03
C LYS A 104 17.58 1.14 -0.41
N GLN A 105 17.80 1.35 -1.71
CA GLN A 105 18.11 2.68 -2.25
C GLN A 105 16.97 3.66 -2.02
N ILE A 106 15.73 3.28 -2.34
CA ILE A 106 14.53 4.12 -2.16
C ILE A 106 14.36 4.51 -0.68
N LEU A 107 14.58 3.57 0.24
CA LEU A 107 14.53 3.84 1.68
C LEU A 107 15.68 4.73 2.16
N SER A 108 16.89 4.54 1.61
CA SER A 108 18.05 5.38 1.91
C SER A 108 17.87 6.82 1.44
N ASP A 109 17.19 7.02 0.31
CA ASP A 109 16.85 8.33 -0.22
C ASP A 109 15.67 8.98 0.53
N ALA A 110 15.09 8.29 1.51
CA ALA A 110 13.94 8.71 2.29
C ALA A 110 12.72 9.12 1.46
N ALA A 111 12.53 8.49 0.29
CA ALA A 111 11.41 8.78 -0.62
C ALA A 111 10.04 8.57 0.05
N ILE A 112 9.96 7.60 0.98
CA ILE A 112 8.82 7.36 1.86
C ILE A 112 9.31 6.97 3.25
N THR A 113 8.44 7.11 4.24
CA THR A 113 8.60 6.49 5.57
C THR A 113 7.52 5.43 5.77
N PRO A 114 7.86 4.12 5.69
CA PRO A 114 6.91 3.06 5.98
C PRO A 114 6.42 3.13 7.43
N LEU A 115 5.10 3.04 7.63
CA LEU A 115 4.51 3.15 8.97
C LEU A 115 4.11 1.77 9.52
N TYR A 116 3.34 1.00 8.77
CA TYR A 116 2.87 -0.33 9.17
C TYR A 116 2.26 -1.07 7.98
N TYR A 117 2.17 -2.41 8.08
CA TYR A 117 1.31 -3.24 7.24
C TYR A 117 -0.03 -3.48 7.96
N PRO A 118 -1.18 -3.11 7.38
CA PRO A 118 -2.47 -3.29 8.03
C PRO A 118 -2.79 -4.78 8.18
N LYS A 119 -3.35 -5.15 9.33
CA LYS A 119 -3.90 -6.49 9.57
C LYS A 119 -5.43 -6.43 9.45
N GLY A 120 -6.00 -7.29 8.62
CA GLY A 120 -7.44 -7.53 8.57
C GLY A 120 -7.83 -8.66 9.51
N TYR A 121 -8.96 -8.52 10.18
CA TYR A 121 -9.58 -9.58 10.99
C TYR A 121 -10.94 -9.89 10.39
N TYR A 122 -11.22 -11.17 10.19
CA TYR A 122 -12.49 -11.64 9.63
C TYR A 122 -13.17 -12.55 10.64
N LEU A 123 -14.46 -12.35 10.83
CA LEU A 123 -15.32 -13.20 11.64
C LEU A 123 -16.24 -13.93 10.68
N VAL A 124 -16.20 -15.26 10.72
CA VAL A 124 -16.98 -16.13 9.85
C VAL A 124 -17.89 -16.95 10.74
N GLN A 125 -19.18 -17.01 10.40
CA GLN A 125 -20.13 -17.81 11.16
C GLN A 125 -19.82 -19.31 11.00
N PRO A 126 -20.06 -20.16 12.02
CA PRO A 126 -19.77 -21.59 11.94
C PRO A 126 -20.48 -22.33 10.79
N TRP A 127 -21.58 -21.79 10.29
CA TRP A 127 -22.37 -22.34 9.18
C TRP A 127 -21.96 -21.82 7.80
N VAL A 128 -20.92 -20.98 7.72
CA VAL A 128 -20.31 -20.55 6.46
C VAL A 128 -19.08 -21.39 6.20
N HIS A 129 -19.11 -22.13 5.10
CA HIS A 129 -18.06 -23.05 4.70
C HIS A 129 -17.25 -22.48 3.54
N ASN A 130 -15.99 -22.92 3.43
CA ASN A 130 -15.03 -22.47 2.40
C ASN A 130 -14.82 -20.95 2.38
N ALA A 131 -14.84 -20.30 3.56
CA ALA A 131 -14.48 -18.90 3.71
C ALA A 131 -12.96 -18.72 3.61
N GLU A 132 -12.41 -18.98 2.43
CA GLU A 132 -10.99 -18.84 2.14
C GLU A 132 -10.67 -17.42 1.67
N LEU A 133 -9.63 -16.82 2.25
CA LEU A 133 -9.18 -15.49 1.84
C LEU A 133 -8.39 -15.56 0.53
N ASN A 134 -8.61 -14.58 -0.33
CA ASN A 134 -7.79 -14.38 -1.50
C ASN A 134 -6.35 -14.00 -1.07
N PRO A 135 -5.31 -14.63 -1.63
CA PRO A 135 -3.92 -14.38 -1.23
C PRO A 135 -3.40 -13.00 -1.68
N ALA A 136 -4.05 -12.34 -2.64
CA ALA A 136 -3.69 -11.03 -3.15
C ALA A 136 -4.61 -9.90 -2.66
N TYR A 137 -5.89 -10.20 -2.41
CA TYR A 137 -6.89 -9.20 -2.08
C TYR A 137 -7.56 -9.47 -0.73
N PRO A 138 -8.01 -8.42 -0.01
CA PRO A 138 -8.65 -8.56 1.31
C PRO A 138 -10.13 -9.00 1.19
N TYR A 139 -10.41 -10.02 0.38
CA TYR A 139 -11.76 -10.55 0.14
C TYR A 139 -11.76 -12.08 0.19
N PHE A 140 -12.92 -12.66 0.47
CA PHE A 140 -13.11 -14.11 0.37
C PHE A 140 -13.24 -14.56 -1.09
N TYR A 141 -12.88 -15.81 -1.36
CA TYR A 141 -13.26 -16.50 -2.59
C TYR A 141 -14.75 -16.86 -2.56
N TYR A 142 -15.60 -15.90 -2.94
CA TYR A 142 -17.06 -16.08 -2.93
C TYR A 142 -17.57 -17.23 -3.81
N LEU A 143 -16.81 -17.63 -4.83
CA LEU A 143 -17.20 -18.70 -5.75
C LEU A 143 -17.23 -20.09 -5.10
N THR A 144 -16.42 -20.31 -4.06
CA THR A 144 -16.33 -21.60 -3.36
C THR A 144 -17.06 -21.58 -2.01
N MET A 145 -17.40 -20.38 -1.52
CA MET A 145 -18.06 -20.14 -0.25
C MET A 145 -19.56 -20.50 -0.31
N TRP A 146 -20.07 -21.16 0.73
CA TRP A 146 -21.49 -21.53 0.82
C TRP A 146 -22.01 -21.54 2.25
N ILE A 147 -23.34 -21.52 2.39
CA ILE A 147 -24.06 -21.48 3.66
C ILE A 147 -24.76 -22.81 3.91
N ASP A 148 -24.48 -23.46 5.04
CA ASP A 148 -25.32 -24.53 5.57
C ASP A 148 -26.58 -23.93 6.21
N LYS A 149 -27.68 -23.92 5.45
CA LYS A 149 -28.97 -23.40 5.92
C LYS A 149 -29.57 -24.18 7.09
N GLY A 150 -29.16 -25.44 7.29
CA GLY A 150 -29.58 -26.24 8.43
C GLY A 150 -28.90 -25.76 9.72
N ALA A 151 -27.57 -25.65 9.67
CA ALA A 151 -26.76 -25.15 10.78
C ALA A 151 -27.09 -23.69 11.13
N GLU A 152 -27.29 -22.84 10.12
CA GLU A 152 -27.70 -21.43 10.30
C GLU A 152 -29.01 -21.31 11.11
N LYS A 153 -30.05 -22.07 10.72
CA LYS A 153 -31.34 -22.06 11.42
C LYS A 153 -31.26 -22.60 12.85
N ALA A 154 -30.34 -23.53 13.12
CA ALA A 154 -30.16 -24.07 14.46
C ALA A 154 -29.45 -23.07 15.39
N ALA A 155 -28.53 -22.27 14.87
CA ALA A 155 -27.73 -21.32 15.63
C ALA A 155 -28.41 -19.94 15.82
N THR A 156 -29.53 -19.67 15.14
CA THR A 156 -30.26 -18.39 15.18
C THR A 156 -31.57 -18.45 15.96
N LYS A 157 -31.86 -19.58 16.63
CA LYS A 157 -32.94 -19.74 17.62
C LYS A 157 -32.43 -19.52 19.03
#